data_AF-A0A8C3B0J4-F1
#
_entry.id   AF-A0A8C3B0J4-F1
#
_cell.length_a   1.000
_cell.length_b   1.000
_cell.length_c   1.000
_cell.angle_alpha   90.00
_cell.angle_beta   90.00
_cell.angle_gamma   90.00
#
_symmetry.space_group_name_H-M   'P 1'
#
loop_
_entity.id
_entity.type
_entity.pdbx_description
1 polymer ?
#
loop_
_entity_poly.entity_id
_entity_poly.type
_entity_poly.pdbx_seq_one_letter_code
_entity_poly.pdbx_strand_id
1 'polypeptide(L)'
;MFWKFDLHTTSHIDQLLDREDVTLRELMEEDDVLQECKAQNRRLLLFLSQEHCMQELVSLITTEPPADLEERSRFKFPNIACELLTSDVSIINDKLGADESLLEVLYHFLEQDPPLNPLLASFFSKTIGNLIARKTEQVITFLKKKEGFIGLVLKHIDASAMMDLLLRLISCVEPAPLRQEVLHWLNEEKLVQRLTELIHTGKDEERQSNASQTLCDIIRLSRDQANQMQENMEADPLLAVLESQESVAGLLKNMFEGERSEASIVNGTQVLLTLLEARRSGLEGLMDLYSQGYERSYTVNSSILNAIEPHLKDFQQLLLAPPKKSAILTTVGVLEQPLGNARLHVARLVAALLQTSAPSICQELCNLATMELLLDLFFKYSWNNFLHLQVELCVAAILSHPSSDERPSPLFQKCQLVQRILDAWEENDKIQSEGGTRRGNMGHLTRIANMVVQNLEKGPEPSQITDLMKELPEDCRGRWESFVDETLRETNRRNTVELVRCHSVALGSFCMQSLLLTSSCFLFSLSLSLMCSEMPVNQDMTDPFFKALKSLTKPSALCLAGKRRHGEPLPQRPVSPAGRVDSTRETTGDTPVTLQLKKYP
;
A
#
# COMPACT_ATOMS: atom_id res chain seq x y z
N MET A 1 9.97 52.38 -33.10
CA MET A 1 10.42 51.22 -33.91
C MET A 1 10.86 50.13 -32.96
N PHE A 2 10.18 48.97 -32.99
CA PHE A 2 10.75 47.60 -33.00
C PHE A 2 9.65 46.60 -32.58
N TRP A 3 8.89 46.17 -33.59
CA TRP A 3 8.14 44.91 -33.73
C TRP A 3 7.10 44.53 -32.66
N LYS A 4 5.87 45.03 -32.82
CA LYS A 4 4.68 44.19 -32.64
C LYS A 4 4.50 43.39 -33.93
N PHE A 5 5.05 42.19 -33.98
CA PHE A 5 4.54 41.18 -34.90
C PHE A 5 3.23 40.68 -34.30
N ASP A 6 2.11 41.27 -34.73
CA ASP A 6 0.85 40.51 -34.79
C ASP A 6 1.02 39.52 -35.95
N LEU A 7 1.83 38.49 -35.73
CA LEU A 7 1.68 37.25 -36.47
C LEU A 7 0.40 36.65 -35.90
N HIS A 8 -0.72 36.93 -36.56
CA HIS A 8 -1.74 35.89 -36.67
C HIS A 8 -1.07 34.73 -37.41
N THR A 9 -0.27 33.93 -36.72
CA THR A 9 -0.05 32.54 -37.11
C THR A 9 -1.44 31.94 -37.04
N THR A 10 -2.15 31.96 -38.17
CA THR A 10 -3.38 31.22 -38.36
C THR A 10 -3.07 29.79 -37.94
N SER A 11 -3.79 29.32 -36.92
CA SER A 11 -3.62 27.96 -36.42
C SER A 11 -3.67 27.00 -37.59
N HIS A 12 -2.77 26.01 -37.64
CA HIS A 12 -2.77 25.02 -38.73
C HIS A 12 -4.12 24.27 -38.74
N ILE A 13 -4.70 24.06 -37.57
CA ILE A 13 -6.05 23.56 -37.38
C ILE A 13 -7.09 24.46 -38.05
N ASP A 14 -7.00 25.78 -37.92
CA ASP A 14 -7.94 26.69 -38.57
C ASP A 14 -7.86 26.58 -40.10
N GLN A 15 -6.66 26.38 -40.65
CA GLN A 15 -6.44 26.19 -42.09
C GLN A 15 -7.02 24.85 -42.57
N LEU A 16 -6.87 23.79 -41.79
CA LEU A 16 -7.49 22.49 -42.09
C LEU A 16 -9.01 22.59 -42.04
N LEU A 17 -9.56 23.32 -41.07
CA LEU A 17 -11.00 23.57 -40.92
C LEU A 17 -11.59 24.49 -42.01
N ASP A 18 -10.77 25.08 -42.88
CA ASP A 18 -11.24 25.78 -44.08
C ASP A 18 -11.52 24.80 -45.24
N ARG A 19 -11.07 23.55 -45.16
CA ARG A 19 -11.40 22.49 -46.12
C ARG A 19 -12.80 21.92 -45.85
N GLU A 20 -13.58 21.70 -46.91
CA GLU A 20 -14.94 21.17 -46.81
C GLU A 20 -15.01 19.68 -46.41
N ASP A 21 -13.93 18.93 -46.63
CA ASP A 21 -13.84 17.47 -46.46
C ASP A 21 -12.97 17.03 -45.27
N VAL A 22 -12.66 17.95 -44.36
CA VAL A 22 -11.80 17.66 -43.20
C VAL A 22 -12.42 16.61 -42.29
N THR A 23 -11.63 15.61 -41.91
CA THR A 23 -12.07 14.53 -41.03
C THR A 23 -11.56 14.72 -39.59
N LEU A 24 -12.25 14.12 -38.62
CA LEU A 24 -11.79 14.11 -37.23
C LEU A 24 -10.38 13.51 -37.12
N ARG A 25 -10.06 12.47 -37.89
CA ARG A 25 -8.76 11.81 -37.86
C ARG A 25 -7.63 12.71 -38.36
N GLU A 26 -7.87 13.46 -39.44
CA GLU A 26 -6.92 14.47 -39.92
C GLU A 26 -6.61 15.49 -38.82
N LEU A 27 -7.64 16.00 -38.12
CA LEU A 27 -7.41 16.94 -37.00
C LEU A 27 -6.69 16.30 -35.81
N MET A 28 -6.97 15.04 -35.49
CA MET A 28 -6.30 14.32 -34.40
C MET A 28 -4.85 13.94 -34.73
N GLU A 29 -4.43 13.99 -35.99
CA GLU A 29 -3.03 13.79 -36.37
C GLU A 29 -2.16 15.02 -36.07
N GLU A 30 -2.77 16.19 -35.95
CA GLU A 30 -2.06 17.44 -35.66
C GLU A 30 -1.50 17.49 -34.25
N ASP A 31 -0.23 17.89 -34.13
CA ASP A 31 0.51 17.90 -32.86
C ASP A 31 -0.07 18.90 -31.84
N ASP A 32 -0.73 19.96 -32.30
CA ASP A 32 -1.29 21.04 -31.48
C ASP A 32 -2.77 20.85 -31.12
N VAL A 33 -3.45 19.80 -31.60
CA VAL A 33 -4.91 19.58 -31.38
C VAL A 33 -5.32 19.61 -29.91
N LEU A 34 -4.55 18.96 -29.04
CA LEU A 34 -4.82 18.95 -27.59
C LEU A 34 -4.58 20.33 -26.97
N GLN A 35 -3.57 21.05 -27.44
CA GLN A 35 -3.23 22.39 -26.94
C GLN A 35 -4.28 23.41 -27.37
N GLU A 36 -4.69 23.40 -28.63
CA GLU A 36 -5.72 24.27 -29.21
C GLU A 36 -7.09 23.99 -28.59
N CYS A 37 -7.42 22.72 -28.32
CA CYS A 37 -8.62 22.35 -27.58
C CYS A 37 -8.61 22.96 -26.17
N LYS A 38 -7.50 22.82 -25.43
CA LYS A 38 -7.33 23.42 -24.08
C LYS A 38 -7.28 24.94 -24.11
N ALA A 39 -6.77 25.53 -25.19
CA ALA A 39 -6.78 26.97 -25.45
C ALA A 39 -8.18 27.49 -25.86
N GLN A 40 -9.17 26.61 -25.95
CA GLN A 40 -10.55 26.91 -26.33
C GLN A 40 -10.68 27.53 -27.73
N ASN A 41 -9.94 27.00 -28.70
CA ASN A 41 -10.10 27.40 -30.09
C ASN A 41 -11.54 27.17 -30.56
N ARG A 42 -12.26 28.26 -30.84
CA ARG A 42 -13.69 28.24 -31.15
C ARG A 42 -14.04 27.38 -32.37
N ARG A 43 -13.21 27.43 -33.42
CA ARG A 43 -13.48 26.68 -34.66
C ARG A 43 -13.34 25.19 -34.42
N LEU A 44 -12.25 24.80 -33.74
CA LEU A 44 -12.01 23.42 -33.35
C LEU A 44 -13.13 22.89 -32.44
N LEU A 45 -13.50 23.65 -31.40
CA LEU A 45 -14.56 23.21 -30.48
C LEU A 45 -15.93 23.06 -31.16
N LEU A 46 -16.27 23.95 -32.09
CA LEU A 46 -17.51 23.82 -32.88
C LEU A 46 -17.49 22.56 -33.76
N PHE A 47 -16.34 22.23 -34.36
CA PHE A 47 -16.18 21.00 -35.15
C PHE A 47 -16.25 19.75 -34.28
N LEU A 48 -15.49 19.69 -33.18
CA LEU A 48 -15.47 18.54 -32.26
C LEU A 48 -16.83 18.28 -31.63
N SER A 49 -17.64 19.32 -31.41
CA SER A 49 -18.97 19.20 -30.78
C SER A 49 -20.06 18.73 -31.75
N GLN A 50 -19.73 18.50 -33.03
CA GLN A 50 -20.66 17.90 -33.98
C GLN A 50 -20.99 16.46 -33.59
N GLU A 51 -22.21 16.02 -33.88
CA GLU A 51 -22.73 14.72 -33.42
C GLU A 51 -21.84 13.54 -33.87
N HIS A 52 -21.46 13.50 -35.15
CA HIS A 52 -20.62 12.44 -35.69
C HIS A 52 -19.20 12.43 -35.08
N CYS A 53 -18.61 13.61 -34.84
CA CYS A 53 -17.30 13.74 -34.20
C CYS A 53 -17.33 13.20 -32.77
N MET A 54 -18.35 13.59 -31.99
CA MET A 54 -18.50 13.11 -30.61
C MET A 54 -18.73 11.60 -30.56
N GLN A 55 -19.56 11.06 -31.45
CA GLN A 55 -19.78 9.62 -31.56
C GLN A 55 -18.49 8.87 -31.93
N GLU A 56 -17.70 9.39 -32.88
CA GLU A 56 -16.42 8.78 -33.25
C GLU A 56 -15.40 8.85 -32.09
N LEU A 57 -15.28 9.99 -31.40
CA LEU A 57 -14.42 10.13 -30.23
C LEU A 57 -14.76 9.12 -29.13
N VAL A 58 -16.05 8.95 -28.82
CA VAL A 58 -16.50 7.98 -27.81
C VAL A 58 -16.27 6.55 -28.29
N SER A 59 -16.55 6.24 -29.56
CA SER A 59 -16.29 4.92 -30.14
C SER A 59 -14.80 4.55 -30.11
N LEU A 60 -13.90 5.51 -30.35
CA LEU A 60 -12.45 5.30 -30.29
C LEU A 60 -11.96 4.86 -28.90
N ILE A 61 -12.64 5.26 -27.82
CA ILE A 61 -12.23 4.89 -26.46
C ILE A 61 -12.96 3.64 -25.93
N THR A 62 -13.99 3.14 -26.61
CA THR A 62 -14.77 1.96 -26.19
C THR A 62 -14.66 0.76 -27.13
N THR A 63 -14.05 0.93 -28.31
CA THR A 63 -13.93 -0.14 -29.31
C THR A 63 -12.47 -0.51 -29.49
N GLU A 64 -12.16 -1.81 -29.44
CA GLU A 64 -10.80 -2.26 -29.71
C GLU A 64 -10.40 -1.94 -31.16
N PRO A 65 -9.24 -1.29 -31.37
CA PRO A 65 -8.76 -1.04 -32.71
C PRO A 65 -8.38 -2.37 -33.38
N PRO A 66 -8.47 -2.44 -34.72
CA PRO A 66 -8.10 -3.62 -35.48
C PRO A 66 -6.70 -4.16 -35.14
N ALA A 67 -6.58 -5.49 -35.00
CA ALA A 67 -5.35 -6.17 -34.56
C ALA A 67 -4.24 -6.21 -35.63
N ASP A 68 -4.54 -5.85 -36.86
CA ASP A 68 -3.61 -5.74 -37.99
C ASP A 68 -2.76 -4.47 -37.94
N LEU A 69 -3.12 -3.49 -37.09
CA LEU A 69 -2.34 -2.28 -36.87
C LEU A 69 -1.15 -2.53 -35.93
N GLU A 70 -0.01 -1.87 -36.22
CA GLU A 70 1.17 -1.92 -35.35
C GLU A 70 0.83 -1.44 -33.93
N GLU A 71 1.25 -2.20 -32.91
CA GLU A 71 0.85 -2.02 -31.50
C GLU A 71 1.04 -0.58 -30.98
N ARG A 72 2.13 0.08 -31.40
CA ARG A 72 2.43 1.49 -31.04
C ARG A 72 1.46 2.50 -31.64
N SER A 73 0.95 2.22 -32.83
CA SER A 73 0.03 3.09 -33.57
C SER A 73 -1.42 2.78 -33.21
N ARG A 74 -1.69 1.54 -32.79
CA ARG A 74 -3.03 1.01 -32.50
C ARG A 74 -3.82 1.88 -31.52
N PHE A 75 -3.15 2.39 -30.48
CA PHE A 75 -3.78 3.21 -29.44
C PHE A 75 -3.48 4.71 -29.51
N LYS A 76 -2.87 5.21 -30.60
CA LYS A 76 -2.62 6.66 -30.78
C LYS A 76 -3.93 7.45 -30.74
N PHE A 77 -4.89 7.12 -31.60
CA PHE A 77 -6.16 7.83 -31.68
C PHE A 77 -7.05 7.63 -30.43
N PRO A 78 -7.22 6.42 -29.88
CA PRO A 78 -7.91 6.24 -28.59
C PRO A 78 -7.35 7.11 -27.47
N ASN A 79 -6.02 7.25 -27.38
CA ASN A 79 -5.40 8.10 -26.37
C ASN A 79 -5.75 9.59 -26.57
N ILE A 80 -5.60 10.10 -27.80
CA ILE A 80 -5.93 11.50 -28.13
C ILE A 80 -7.42 11.75 -27.90
N ALA A 81 -8.30 10.83 -28.29
CA ALA A 81 -9.73 10.93 -28.06
C ALA A 81 -10.05 11.00 -26.57
N CYS A 82 -9.43 10.15 -25.75
CA CYS A 82 -9.59 10.20 -24.30
C CYS A 82 -9.11 11.55 -23.73
N GLU A 83 -7.99 12.09 -24.18
CA GLU A 83 -7.48 13.40 -23.72
C GLU A 83 -8.39 14.57 -24.15
N LEU A 84 -9.00 14.51 -25.34
CA LEU A 84 -9.99 15.49 -25.79
C LEU A 84 -11.27 15.41 -24.96
N LEU A 85 -11.84 14.21 -24.77
CA LEU A 85 -13.07 13.97 -24.01
C LEU A 85 -12.92 14.26 -22.51
N THR A 86 -11.71 14.12 -21.98
CA THR A 86 -11.39 14.42 -20.57
C THR A 86 -10.75 15.79 -20.38
N SER A 87 -10.73 16.62 -21.43
CA SER A 87 -10.26 18.00 -21.34
C SER A 87 -11.21 18.83 -20.49
N ASP A 88 -10.65 19.81 -19.77
CA ASP A 88 -11.44 20.72 -18.92
C ASP A 88 -12.09 21.84 -19.76
N VAL A 89 -12.83 21.44 -20.79
CA VAL A 89 -13.50 22.32 -21.75
C VAL A 89 -15.01 22.12 -21.61
N SER A 90 -15.72 23.17 -21.22
CA SER A 90 -17.15 23.09 -20.91
C SER A 90 -17.98 22.59 -22.08
N ILE A 91 -17.73 23.07 -23.31
CA ILE A 91 -18.52 22.70 -24.50
C ILE A 91 -18.50 21.18 -24.74
N ILE A 92 -17.33 20.54 -24.62
CA ILE A 92 -17.18 19.09 -24.80
C ILE A 92 -17.89 18.35 -23.66
N ASN A 93 -17.67 18.76 -22.42
CA ASN A 93 -18.29 18.15 -21.24
C ASN A 93 -19.82 18.32 -21.25
N ASP A 94 -20.32 19.48 -21.66
CA ASP A 94 -21.74 19.80 -21.81
C ASP A 94 -22.39 18.87 -22.84
N LYS A 95 -21.76 18.73 -24.01
CA LYS A 95 -22.26 17.85 -25.07
C LYS A 95 -22.23 16.38 -24.66
N LEU A 96 -21.11 15.91 -24.09
CA LEU A 96 -20.94 14.51 -23.68
C LEU A 96 -21.86 14.13 -22.51
N GLY A 97 -22.03 15.01 -21.52
CA GLY A 97 -22.84 14.72 -20.34
C GLY A 97 -24.35 14.92 -20.53
N ALA A 98 -24.78 15.70 -21.52
CA ALA A 98 -26.20 15.95 -21.79
C ALA A 98 -26.79 15.02 -22.88
N ASP A 99 -25.96 14.43 -23.72
CA ASP A 99 -26.39 13.55 -24.80
C ASP A 99 -26.47 12.10 -24.32
N GLU A 100 -27.68 11.64 -23.98
CA GLU A 100 -27.89 10.27 -23.50
C GLU A 100 -27.36 9.23 -24.51
N SER A 101 -27.39 9.49 -25.83
CA SER A 101 -26.88 8.54 -26.83
C SER A 101 -25.38 8.27 -26.71
N LEU A 102 -24.59 9.29 -26.35
CA LEU A 102 -23.15 9.15 -26.13
C LEU A 102 -22.88 8.39 -24.81
N LEU A 103 -23.69 8.67 -23.78
CA LEU A 103 -23.62 7.93 -22.52
C LEU A 103 -24.01 6.45 -22.70
N GLU A 104 -24.95 6.13 -23.59
CA GLU A 104 -25.26 4.75 -23.96
C GLU A 104 -24.07 4.02 -24.58
N VAL A 105 -23.34 4.66 -25.51
CA VAL A 105 -22.14 4.05 -26.10
C VAL A 105 -21.07 3.76 -25.04
N LEU A 106 -20.89 4.67 -24.08
CA LEU A 106 -20.02 4.43 -22.93
C LEU A 106 -20.55 3.28 -22.06
N TYR A 107 -21.85 3.23 -21.78
CA TYR A 107 -22.45 2.16 -20.98
C TYR A 107 -22.32 0.77 -21.64
N HIS A 108 -22.55 0.68 -22.96
CA HIS A 108 -22.40 -0.55 -23.74
C HIS A 108 -20.98 -1.15 -23.67
N PHE A 109 -19.95 -0.35 -23.42
CA PHE A 109 -18.60 -0.86 -23.18
C PHE A 109 -18.56 -1.82 -21.98
N LEU A 110 -19.33 -1.55 -20.92
CA LEU A 110 -19.42 -2.42 -19.74
C LEU A 110 -20.23 -3.69 -19.98
N GLU A 111 -21.12 -3.71 -20.97
CA GLU A 111 -21.93 -4.88 -21.31
C GLU A 111 -21.12 -5.96 -22.04
N GLN A 112 -19.96 -5.60 -22.59
CA GLN A 112 -19.04 -6.54 -23.23
C GLN A 112 -18.63 -7.68 -22.28
N ASP A 113 -18.20 -8.80 -22.85
CA ASP A 113 -17.72 -9.93 -22.06
C ASP A 113 -16.28 -9.72 -21.59
N PRO A 114 -15.91 -10.23 -20.40
CA PRO A 114 -14.57 -10.06 -19.88
C PRO A 114 -13.58 -10.97 -20.64
N PRO A 115 -12.29 -10.64 -20.65
CA PRO A 115 -11.70 -9.44 -20.05
C PRO A 115 -11.85 -8.20 -20.95
N LEU A 116 -12.04 -7.03 -20.36
CA LEU A 116 -11.93 -5.77 -21.08
C LEU A 116 -10.47 -5.45 -21.38
N ASN A 117 -10.23 -4.71 -22.46
CA ASN A 117 -8.92 -4.14 -22.70
C ASN A 117 -8.51 -3.22 -21.54
N PRO A 118 -7.38 -3.46 -20.84
CA PRO A 118 -7.01 -2.64 -19.68
C PRO A 118 -6.83 -1.16 -20.01
N LEU A 119 -6.35 -0.84 -21.23
CA LEU A 119 -6.14 0.53 -21.66
C LEU A 119 -7.46 1.23 -21.98
N LEU A 120 -8.37 0.58 -22.72
CA LEU A 120 -9.71 1.13 -22.97
C LEU A 120 -10.52 1.26 -21.68
N ALA A 121 -10.41 0.28 -20.77
CA ALA A 121 -11.02 0.36 -19.44
C ALA A 121 -10.53 1.60 -18.67
N SER A 122 -9.24 1.94 -18.79
CA SER A 122 -8.69 3.17 -18.22
C SER A 122 -9.24 4.43 -18.89
N PHE A 123 -9.42 4.45 -20.22
CA PHE A 123 -9.99 5.59 -20.94
C PHE A 123 -11.47 5.79 -20.61
N PHE A 124 -12.23 4.70 -20.55
CA PHE A 124 -13.63 4.72 -20.11
C PHE A 124 -13.75 5.24 -18.68
N SER A 125 -13.00 4.68 -17.74
CA SER A 125 -13.02 5.10 -16.33
C SER A 125 -12.62 6.56 -16.17
N LYS A 126 -11.57 7.00 -16.88
CA LYS A 126 -11.15 8.41 -16.88
C LYS A 126 -12.23 9.33 -17.43
N THR A 127 -12.90 8.94 -18.51
CA THR A 127 -13.98 9.70 -19.16
C THR A 127 -15.20 9.83 -18.27
N ILE A 128 -15.76 8.72 -17.78
CA ILE A 128 -16.90 8.75 -16.86
C ILE A 128 -16.52 9.46 -15.55
N GLY A 129 -15.32 9.23 -15.04
CA GLY A 129 -14.82 9.91 -13.85
C GLY A 129 -14.73 11.42 -14.00
N ASN A 130 -14.29 11.92 -15.17
CA ASN A 130 -14.31 13.36 -15.47
C ASN A 130 -15.75 13.89 -15.55
N LEU A 131 -16.65 13.13 -16.16
CA LEU A 131 -18.06 13.48 -16.26
C LEU A 131 -18.76 13.49 -14.88
N ILE A 132 -18.43 12.58 -13.96
CA ILE A 132 -18.91 12.62 -12.58
C ILE A 132 -18.49 13.93 -11.90
N ALA A 133 -17.26 14.40 -12.13
CA ALA A 133 -16.76 15.64 -11.53
C ALA A 133 -17.32 16.92 -12.19
N ARG A 134 -17.58 16.90 -13.51
CA ARG A 134 -17.98 18.10 -14.29
C ARG A 134 -19.48 18.18 -14.61
N LYS A 135 -20.17 17.04 -14.64
CA LYS A 135 -21.58 16.85 -15.03
C LYS A 135 -22.30 15.91 -14.06
N THR A 136 -22.04 16.12 -12.77
CA THR A 136 -22.44 15.23 -11.68
C THR A 136 -23.92 14.86 -11.74
N GLU A 137 -24.83 15.83 -11.76
CA GLU A 137 -26.27 15.56 -11.73
C GLU A 137 -26.75 14.75 -12.93
N GLN A 138 -26.32 15.12 -14.14
CA GLN A 138 -26.75 14.44 -15.38
C GLN A 138 -26.26 13.00 -15.41
N VAL A 139 -24.98 12.80 -15.09
CA VAL A 139 -24.32 11.49 -15.19
C VAL A 139 -24.80 10.56 -14.08
N ILE A 140 -24.89 11.03 -12.83
CA ILE A 140 -25.43 10.23 -11.73
C ILE A 140 -26.89 9.84 -12.01
N THR A 141 -27.70 10.77 -12.54
CA THR A 141 -29.09 10.46 -12.93
C THR A 141 -29.14 9.38 -14.01
N PHE A 142 -28.29 9.47 -15.03
CA PHE A 142 -28.19 8.44 -16.06
C PHE A 142 -27.77 7.08 -15.49
N LEU A 143 -26.71 7.02 -14.70
CA LEU A 143 -26.20 5.78 -14.11
C LEU A 143 -27.21 5.11 -13.18
N LYS A 144 -27.95 5.90 -12.38
CA LYS A 144 -29.03 5.38 -11.50
C LYS A 144 -30.22 4.81 -12.28
N LYS A 145 -30.49 5.26 -13.51
CA LYS A 145 -31.52 4.67 -14.38
C LYS A 145 -31.11 3.30 -14.94
N LYS A 146 -29.81 2.99 -14.96
CA LYS A 146 -29.28 1.74 -15.52
C LYS A 146 -29.24 0.65 -14.47
N GLU A 147 -30.31 -0.14 -14.41
CA GLU A 147 -30.36 -1.33 -13.55
C GLU A 147 -29.14 -2.23 -13.78
N GLY A 148 -28.47 -2.63 -12.70
CA GLY A 148 -27.29 -3.49 -12.79
C GLY A 148 -25.99 -2.80 -13.24
N PHE A 149 -25.91 -1.47 -13.27
CA PHE A 149 -24.65 -0.76 -13.54
C PHE A 149 -23.51 -1.21 -12.59
N ILE A 150 -23.77 -1.22 -11.27
CA ILE A 150 -22.79 -1.74 -10.29
C ILE A 150 -22.53 -3.23 -10.54
N GLY A 151 -23.52 -3.94 -11.06
CA GLY A 151 -23.43 -5.28 -11.63
C GLY A 151 -22.24 -5.44 -12.57
N LEU A 152 -22.27 -4.64 -13.63
CA LEU A 152 -21.31 -4.65 -14.73
C LEU A 152 -19.94 -4.09 -14.34
N VAL A 153 -19.88 -3.06 -13.50
CA VAL A 153 -18.58 -2.56 -12.99
C VAL A 153 -17.85 -3.66 -12.22
N LEU A 154 -18.56 -4.40 -11.35
CA LEU A 154 -17.96 -5.54 -10.62
C LEU A 154 -17.68 -6.76 -11.51
N LYS A 155 -18.37 -6.92 -12.65
CA LYS A 155 -18.09 -7.96 -13.66
C LYS A 155 -16.64 -7.84 -14.17
N HIS A 156 -16.15 -6.60 -14.28
CA HIS A 156 -14.87 -6.22 -14.88
C HIS A 156 -13.83 -5.67 -13.88
N ILE A 157 -14.00 -5.97 -12.59
CA ILE A 157 -13.11 -5.45 -11.52
C ILE A 157 -11.66 -5.97 -11.60
N ASP A 158 -11.39 -6.98 -12.43
CA ASP A 158 -10.03 -7.39 -12.83
C ASP A 158 -9.27 -6.21 -13.46
N ALA A 159 -9.94 -5.35 -14.22
CA ALA A 159 -9.36 -4.08 -14.63
C ALA A 159 -9.40 -3.07 -13.47
N SER A 160 -8.23 -2.72 -12.92
CA SER A 160 -8.10 -1.76 -11.80
C SER A 160 -8.76 -0.39 -12.05
N ALA A 161 -8.95 -0.01 -13.32
CA ALA A 161 -9.72 1.16 -13.72
C ALA A 161 -11.17 1.16 -13.19
N MET A 162 -11.79 -0.01 -13.00
CA MET A 162 -13.13 -0.12 -12.44
C MET A 162 -13.16 0.21 -10.94
N MET A 163 -12.07 -0.07 -10.22
CA MET A 163 -11.93 0.35 -8.82
C MET A 163 -11.91 1.88 -8.73
N ASP A 164 -11.09 2.53 -9.55
CA ASP A 164 -11.01 4.00 -9.61
C ASP A 164 -12.38 4.62 -9.93
N LEU A 165 -13.15 4.01 -10.84
CA LEU A 165 -14.50 4.47 -11.14
C LEU A 165 -15.43 4.40 -9.93
N LEU A 166 -15.42 3.28 -9.18
CA LEU A 166 -16.20 3.14 -7.94
C LEU A 166 -15.78 4.18 -6.90
N LEU A 167 -14.48 4.39 -6.72
CA LEU A 167 -13.97 5.37 -5.76
C LEU A 167 -14.36 6.80 -6.17
N ARG A 168 -14.34 7.15 -7.46
CA ARG A 168 -14.81 8.44 -7.96
C ARG A 168 -16.31 8.66 -7.73
N LEU A 169 -17.14 7.63 -7.86
CA LEU A 169 -18.56 7.72 -7.50
C LEU A 169 -18.77 8.06 -6.02
N ILE A 170 -17.87 7.58 -5.16
CA ILE A 170 -17.91 7.81 -3.71
C ILE A 170 -17.32 9.18 -3.33
N SER A 171 -16.23 9.60 -3.96
CA SER A 171 -15.44 10.78 -3.53
C SER A 171 -15.65 12.05 -4.34
N CYS A 172 -16.02 11.96 -5.63
CA CYS A 172 -16.01 13.11 -6.56
C CYS A 172 -17.37 13.78 -6.77
N VAL A 173 -18.39 13.40 -6.00
CA VAL A 173 -19.73 14.01 -6.07
C VAL A 173 -19.76 15.28 -5.21
N GLU A 174 -19.72 16.45 -5.86
CA GLU A 174 -19.47 17.73 -5.17
C GLU A 174 -20.65 18.28 -4.35
N PRO A 175 -21.95 18.12 -4.70
CA PRO A 175 -23.03 18.48 -3.79
C PRO A 175 -23.15 17.44 -2.66
N ALA A 176 -22.93 17.85 -1.41
CA ALA A 176 -23.02 16.94 -0.26
C ALA A 176 -24.35 16.18 -0.14
N PRO A 177 -25.54 16.78 -0.39
CA PRO A 177 -26.80 16.04 -0.40
C PRO A 177 -26.84 14.96 -1.49
N LEU A 178 -26.43 15.32 -2.72
CA LEU A 178 -26.37 14.37 -3.83
C LEU A 178 -25.39 13.23 -3.54
N ARG A 179 -24.25 13.52 -2.91
CA ARG A 179 -23.29 12.49 -2.48
C ARG A 179 -23.93 11.50 -1.52
N GLN A 180 -24.67 11.97 -0.52
CA GLN A 180 -25.39 11.08 0.41
C GLN A 180 -26.43 10.22 -0.33
N GLU A 181 -27.14 10.78 -1.30
CA GLU A 181 -28.04 10.00 -2.16
C GLU A 181 -27.31 8.94 -3.01
N VAL A 182 -26.10 9.25 -3.50
CA VAL A 182 -25.25 8.27 -4.20
C VAL A 182 -24.78 7.18 -3.24
N LEU A 183 -24.32 7.51 -2.03
CA LEU A 183 -23.91 6.52 -1.03
C LEU A 183 -25.07 5.60 -0.62
N HIS A 184 -26.27 6.15 -0.47
CA HIS A 184 -27.48 5.36 -0.19
C HIS A 184 -27.81 4.42 -1.35
N TRP A 185 -27.76 4.92 -2.60
CA TRP A 185 -27.98 4.10 -3.79
C TRP A 185 -26.94 2.97 -3.91
N LEU A 186 -25.65 3.25 -3.67
CA LEU A 186 -24.60 2.22 -3.65
C LEU A 186 -24.83 1.17 -2.56
N ASN A 187 -25.42 1.57 -1.44
CA ASN A 187 -25.81 0.67 -0.36
C ASN A 187 -27.03 -0.19 -0.74
N GLU A 188 -28.04 0.39 -1.40
CA GLU A 188 -29.21 -0.34 -1.95
C GLU A 188 -28.78 -1.38 -2.98
N GLU A 189 -27.80 -1.06 -3.83
CA GLU A 189 -27.14 -1.96 -4.79
C GLU A 189 -26.21 -3.00 -4.13
N LYS A 190 -26.13 -2.99 -2.78
CA LYS A 190 -25.34 -3.92 -1.96
C LYS A 190 -23.86 -3.96 -2.34
N LEU A 191 -23.27 -2.80 -2.65
CA LEU A 191 -21.88 -2.71 -3.12
C LEU A 191 -20.89 -3.43 -2.19
N VAL A 192 -21.00 -3.20 -0.88
CA VAL A 192 -20.11 -3.79 0.15
C VAL A 192 -20.22 -5.32 0.16
N GLN A 193 -21.45 -5.84 0.16
CA GLN A 193 -21.70 -7.28 0.19
C GLN A 193 -21.20 -7.94 -1.11
N ARG A 194 -21.47 -7.33 -2.27
CA ARG A 194 -21.02 -7.87 -3.56
C ARG A 194 -19.50 -7.85 -3.71
N LEU A 195 -18.81 -6.84 -3.18
CA LEU A 195 -17.35 -6.83 -3.10
C LEU A 195 -16.82 -7.91 -2.14
N THR A 196 -17.50 -8.13 -1.01
CA THR A 196 -17.14 -9.15 -0.01
C THR A 196 -17.29 -10.57 -0.59
N GLU A 197 -18.32 -10.80 -1.40
CA GLU A 197 -18.55 -12.07 -2.12
C GLU A 197 -17.47 -12.39 -3.15
N LEU A 198 -16.76 -11.38 -3.66
CA LEU A 198 -15.63 -11.61 -4.56
C LEU A 198 -14.41 -12.16 -3.82
N ILE A 199 -14.26 -11.91 -2.51
CA ILE A 199 -13.16 -12.41 -1.67
C ILE A 199 -13.48 -13.84 -1.20
N HIS A 200 -13.50 -14.78 -2.13
CA HIS A 200 -13.82 -16.18 -1.85
C HIS A 200 -12.87 -17.14 -2.56
N THR A 201 -12.75 -18.34 -2.00
CA THR A 201 -11.95 -19.42 -2.56
C THR A 201 -12.53 -19.85 -3.92
N GLY A 202 -11.68 -20.04 -4.94
CA GLY A 202 -12.12 -20.37 -6.30
C GLY A 202 -12.53 -19.19 -7.19
N LYS A 203 -12.44 -17.94 -6.68
CA LYS A 203 -12.44 -16.74 -7.54
C LYS A 203 -11.03 -16.42 -8.01
N ASP A 204 -10.94 -15.68 -9.11
CA ASP A 204 -9.68 -15.16 -9.64
C ASP A 204 -8.93 -14.30 -8.60
N GLU A 205 -7.61 -14.48 -8.50
CA GLU A 205 -6.79 -13.84 -7.46
C GLU A 205 -6.70 -12.31 -7.65
N GLU A 206 -6.64 -11.84 -8.89
CA GLU A 206 -6.59 -10.41 -9.21
C GLU A 206 -7.91 -9.73 -8.85
N ARG A 207 -9.05 -10.36 -9.17
CA ARG A 207 -10.37 -9.89 -8.74
C ARG A 207 -10.52 -9.82 -7.21
N GLN A 208 -10.02 -10.81 -6.49
CA GLN A 208 -10.02 -10.80 -5.02
C GLN A 208 -9.20 -9.65 -4.45
N SER A 209 -8.00 -9.43 -5.02
CA SER A 209 -7.11 -8.33 -4.64
C SER A 209 -7.76 -6.97 -4.88
N ASN A 210 -8.33 -6.77 -6.08
CA ASN A 210 -8.98 -5.52 -6.45
C ASN A 210 -10.24 -5.25 -5.61
N ALA A 211 -11.04 -6.27 -5.30
CA ALA A 211 -12.19 -6.15 -4.41
C ALA A 211 -11.77 -5.76 -2.98
N SER A 212 -10.76 -6.45 -2.42
CA SER A 212 -10.21 -6.15 -1.10
C SER A 212 -9.66 -4.72 -1.02
N GLN A 213 -8.87 -4.31 -2.01
CA GLN A 213 -8.30 -2.96 -2.05
C GLN A 213 -9.41 -1.90 -2.17
N THR A 214 -10.44 -2.16 -2.98
CA THR A 214 -11.62 -1.28 -3.07
C THR A 214 -12.30 -1.13 -1.71
N LEU A 215 -12.55 -2.23 -0.98
CA LEU A 215 -13.13 -2.18 0.37
C LEU A 215 -12.25 -1.37 1.34
N CYS A 216 -10.93 -1.59 1.33
CA CYS A 216 -9.98 -0.83 2.16
C CYS A 216 -10.03 0.67 1.85
N ASP A 217 -10.10 1.04 0.57
CA ASP A 217 -10.15 2.44 0.15
C ASP A 217 -11.49 3.09 0.50
N ILE A 218 -12.61 2.36 0.40
CA ILE A 218 -13.91 2.84 0.88
C ILE A 218 -13.85 3.12 2.38
N ILE A 219 -13.33 2.20 3.20
CA ILE A 219 -13.20 2.39 4.65
C ILE A 219 -12.40 3.66 4.96
N ARG A 220 -11.25 3.85 4.30
CA ARG A 220 -10.38 5.01 4.51
C ARG A 220 -11.03 6.31 4.06
N LEU A 221 -11.61 6.35 2.87
CA LEU A 221 -12.31 7.51 2.34
C LEU A 221 -13.49 7.91 3.22
N SER A 222 -14.33 6.96 3.62
CA SER A 222 -15.49 7.23 4.49
C SER A 222 -15.07 7.76 5.86
N ARG A 223 -14.00 7.21 6.45
CA ARG A 223 -13.45 7.71 7.73
C ARG A 223 -12.84 9.10 7.58
N ASP A 224 -12.12 9.38 6.51
CA ASP A 224 -11.54 10.69 6.22
C ASP A 224 -12.63 11.75 5.99
N GLN A 225 -13.71 11.39 5.31
CA GLN A 225 -14.88 12.26 5.13
C GLN A 225 -15.58 12.54 6.46
N ALA A 226 -15.79 11.52 7.29
CA ALA A 226 -16.40 11.69 8.62
C ALA A 226 -15.58 12.63 9.52
N ASN A 227 -14.25 12.64 9.38
CA ASN A 227 -13.36 13.52 10.16
C ASN A 227 -13.37 14.98 9.69
N GLN A 228 -13.72 15.24 8.42
CA GLN A 228 -13.76 16.59 7.84
C GLN A 228 -15.11 17.28 8.00
N MET A 229 -16.17 16.52 8.29
CA MET A 229 -17.54 17.01 8.34
C MET A 229 -17.96 17.51 9.75
N GLN A 230 -18.68 18.63 9.80
CA GLN A 230 -19.29 19.18 11.03
C GLN A 230 -20.41 18.26 11.55
N GLU A 231 -20.70 18.33 12.85
CA GLU A 231 -21.57 17.44 13.67
C GLU A 231 -23.01 17.15 13.16
N ASN A 232 -23.45 17.73 12.04
CA ASN A 232 -24.84 17.67 11.55
C ASN A 232 -25.05 16.78 10.30
N MET A 233 -24.06 16.02 9.86
CA MET A 233 -24.20 15.14 8.68
C MET A 233 -24.53 13.69 9.06
N GLU A 234 -25.41 13.08 8.25
CA GLU A 234 -25.78 11.67 8.37
C GLU A 234 -24.54 10.76 8.23
N ALA A 235 -24.53 9.67 8.99
CA ALA A 235 -23.42 8.71 8.96
C ALA A 235 -23.31 8.05 7.59
N ASP A 236 -22.08 7.81 7.13
CA ASP A 236 -21.83 7.13 5.86
C ASP A 236 -22.47 5.72 5.89
N PRO A 237 -23.46 5.43 5.02
CA PRO A 237 -24.19 4.16 5.04
C PRO A 237 -23.31 2.99 4.63
N LEU A 238 -22.32 3.19 3.75
CA LEU A 238 -21.39 2.14 3.35
C LEU A 238 -20.46 1.79 4.52
N LEU A 239 -19.96 2.80 5.23
CA LEU A 239 -19.13 2.58 6.42
C LEU A 239 -19.92 1.86 7.53
N ALA A 240 -21.18 2.24 7.75
CA ALA A 240 -22.03 1.58 8.73
C ALA A 240 -22.21 0.08 8.42
N VAL A 241 -22.38 -0.28 7.14
CA VAL A 241 -22.44 -1.68 6.72
C VAL A 241 -21.07 -2.36 6.87
N LEU A 242 -19.97 -1.73 6.44
CA LEU A 242 -18.62 -2.28 6.57
C LEU A 242 -18.22 -2.59 8.02
N GLU A 243 -18.61 -1.73 8.97
CA GLU A 243 -18.34 -1.90 10.40
C GLU A 243 -19.40 -2.78 11.10
N SER A 244 -20.43 -3.25 10.38
CA SER A 244 -21.46 -4.12 10.95
C SER A 244 -20.94 -5.54 11.23
N GLN A 245 -21.45 -6.15 12.30
CA GLN A 245 -21.10 -7.52 12.66
C GLN A 245 -21.44 -8.53 11.55
N GLU A 246 -22.56 -8.31 10.84
CA GLU A 246 -23.00 -9.17 9.73
C GLU A 246 -22.01 -9.16 8.56
N SER A 247 -21.54 -7.98 8.14
CA SER A 247 -20.62 -7.87 7.00
C SER A 247 -19.25 -8.46 7.33
N VAL A 248 -18.73 -8.21 8.54
CA VAL A 248 -17.46 -8.80 9.00
C VAL A 248 -17.58 -10.32 9.13
N ALA A 249 -18.69 -10.84 9.66
CA ALA A 249 -18.95 -12.28 9.71
C ALA A 249 -19.08 -12.89 8.30
N GLY A 250 -19.71 -12.19 7.34
CA GLY A 250 -19.78 -12.59 5.95
C GLY A 250 -18.40 -12.71 5.29
N LEU A 251 -17.53 -11.73 5.52
CA LEU A 251 -16.14 -11.78 5.05
C LEU A 251 -15.38 -12.97 5.65
N LEU A 252 -15.46 -13.15 6.97
CA LEU A 252 -14.81 -14.27 7.67
C LEU A 252 -15.32 -15.61 7.17
N LYS A 253 -16.63 -15.74 6.95
CA LYS A 253 -17.22 -16.94 6.34
C LYS A 253 -16.59 -17.21 4.97
N ASN A 254 -16.53 -16.21 4.09
CA ASN A 254 -15.99 -16.38 2.74
C ASN A 254 -14.49 -16.77 2.74
N MET A 255 -13.71 -16.27 3.72
CA MET A 255 -12.29 -16.59 3.89
C MET A 255 -12.04 -18.05 4.28
N PHE A 256 -12.93 -18.62 5.10
CA PHE A 256 -12.75 -19.95 5.70
C PHE A 256 -13.65 -21.03 5.11
N GLU A 257 -14.58 -20.68 4.23
CA GLU A 257 -15.43 -21.61 3.50
C GLU A 257 -14.66 -22.26 2.33
N GLY A 258 -14.71 -23.59 2.26
CA GLY A 258 -14.06 -24.38 1.21
C GLY A 258 -12.55 -24.62 1.42
N GLU A 259 -11.80 -24.74 0.32
CA GLU A 259 -10.35 -24.94 0.36
C GLU A 259 -9.62 -23.63 0.65
N ARG A 260 -8.73 -23.63 1.64
CA ARG A 260 -7.98 -22.44 2.05
C ARG A 260 -7.01 -21.98 0.95
N SER A 261 -7.27 -20.83 0.36
CA SER A 261 -6.38 -20.17 -0.59
C SER A 261 -5.58 -19.05 0.09
N GLU A 262 -4.32 -18.84 -0.31
CA GLU A 262 -3.54 -17.74 0.27
C GLU A 262 -4.14 -16.37 -0.10
N ALA A 263 -4.62 -16.20 -1.34
CA ALA A 263 -5.23 -14.96 -1.81
C ALA A 263 -6.43 -14.53 -0.95
N SER A 264 -7.39 -15.44 -0.70
CA SER A 264 -8.58 -15.11 0.10
C SER A 264 -8.23 -14.76 1.54
N ILE A 265 -7.29 -15.49 2.15
CA ILE A 265 -6.81 -15.20 3.51
C ILE A 265 -6.10 -13.84 3.58
N VAL A 266 -5.20 -13.55 2.64
CA VAL A 266 -4.43 -12.30 2.61
C VAL A 266 -5.37 -11.11 2.40
N ASN A 267 -6.23 -11.18 1.40
CA ASN A 267 -7.18 -10.13 1.04
C ASN A 267 -8.21 -9.90 2.17
N GLY A 268 -8.84 -10.96 2.68
CA GLY A 268 -9.79 -10.81 3.78
C GLY A 268 -9.12 -10.28 5.06
N THR A 269 -7.91 -10.73 5.38
CA THR A 269 -7.15 -10.19 6.52
C THR A 269 -6.77 -8.72 6.30
N GLN A 270 -6.48 -8.30 5.07
CA GLN A 270 -6.17 -6.91 4.76
C GLN A 270 -7.37 -5.99 5.00
N VAL A 271 -8.59 -6.42 4.65
CA VAL A 271 -9.83 -5.68 4.99
C VAL A 271 -10.02 -5.60 6.50
N LEU A 272 -9.86 -6.71 7.24
CA LEU A 272 -9.97 -6.72 8.71
C LEU A 272 -8.93 -5.79 9.36
N LEU A 273 -7.68 -5.81 8.89
CA LEU A 273 -6.64 -4.89 9.36
C LEU A 273 -7.04 -3.44 9.15
N THR A 274 -7.59 -3.09 7.98
CA THR A 274 -8.06 -1.72 7.70
C THR A 274 -9.26 -1.34 8.57
N LEU A 275 -10.17 -2.27 8.88
CA LEU A 275 -11.24 -2.03 9.86
C LEU A 275 -10.71 -1.77 11.27
N LEU A 276 -9.63 -2.46 11.67
CA LEU A 276 -8.96 -2.27 12.97
C LEU A 276 -8.02 -1.05 13.02
N GLU A 277 -7.64 -0.46 11.87
CA GLU A 277 -6.85 0.77 11.83
C GLU A 277 -7.61 1.91 12.56
N ALA A 278 -7.01 2.45 13.62
CA ALA A 278 -7.60 3.52 14.41
C ALA A 278 -7.89 4.80 13.60
N ARG A 279 -9.00 5.49 13.91
CA ARG A 279 -9.32 6.82 13.34
C ARG A 279 -8.22 7.82 13.71
N ARG A 280 -7.55 8.41 12.71
CA ARG A 280 -6.71 9.58 12.91
C ARG A 280 -7.60 10.80 13.14
N SER A 281 -7.78 11.22 14.38
CA SER A 281 -8.20 12.61 14.66
C SER A 281 -7.08 13.55 14.19
N GLY A 282 -7.46 14.66 13.55
CA GLY A 282 -6.62 15.51 12.71
C GLY A 282 -5.29 16.04 13.28
N LEU A 283 -4.55 16.63 12.34
CA LEU A 283 -3.32 17.44 12.34
C LEU A 283 -2.75 18.03 13.66
N GLU A 284 -2.50 17.23 14.70
CA GLU A 284 -1.64 17.64 15.83
C GLU A 284 -1.20 16.38 16.60
N GLY A 285 -0.03 15.85 16.29
CA GLY A 285 0.45 14.63 16.97
C GLY A 285 1.72 13.98 16.45
N LEU A 286 2.56 14.67 15.67
CA LEU A 286 3.85 14.12 15.24
C LEU A 286 4.98 14.37 16.24
N MET A 287 4.74 15.14 17.31
CA MET A 287 5.74 15.49 18.32
C MET A 287 5.52 14.85 19.71
N ASP A 288 4.38 14.20 19.96
CA ASP A 288 4.06 13.64 21.30
C ASP A 288 4.31 12.13 21.46
N LEU A 289 4.68 11.41 20.40
CA LEU A 289 4.90 9.95 20.49
C LEU A 289 6.16 9.53 21.28
N TYR A 290 7.01 10.49 21.68
CA TYR A 290 8.22 10.22 22.46
C TYR A 290 8.24 10.92 23.82
N SER A 291 7.20 11.69 24.16
CA SER A 291 7.12 12.41 25.42
C SER A 291 5.70 12.35 25.96
N GLN A 292 5.56 11.60 27.05
CA GLN A 292 4.38 11.49 27.94
C GLN A 292 3.44 10.33 27.62
N GLY A 293 3.46 9.35 28.53
CA GLY A 293 2.39 8.39 28.67
C GLY A 293 1.13 9.12 29.08
N TYR A 294 0.17 9.22 28.17
CA TYR A 294 -1.25 9.29 28.46
C TYR A 294 -1.97 8.77 27.22
N GLU A 295 -2.87 7.83 27.47
CA GLU A 295 -3.69 7.10 26.53
C GLU A 295 -4.34 8.00 25.47
N ARG A 296 -4.23 7.63 24.20
CA ARG A 296 -5.35 7.79 23.28
C ARG A 296 -5.86 6.39 22.97
N SER A 297 -6.78 5.91 23.79
CA SER A 297 -7.58 4.73 23.47
C SER A 297 -8.40 5.06 22.23
N TYR A 298 -8.00 4.49 21.10
CA TYR A 298 -8.78 4.56 19.87
C TYR A 298 -9.78 3.41 19.92
N THR A 299 -11.04 3.71 20.22
CA THR A 299 -12.07 2.68 20.33
C THR A 299 -12.46 2.20 18.94
N VAL A 300 -11.98 1.00 18.59
CA VAL A 300 -12.51 0.21 17.46
C VAL A 300 -13.96 -0.14 17.77
N ASN A 301 -14.82 -0.15 16.74
CA ASN A 301 -16.22 -0.53 16.90
C ASN A 301 -16.31 -1.97 17.45
N SER A 302 -17.05 -2.15 18.55
CA SER A 302 -17.15 -3.45 19.26
C SER A 302 -17.81 -4.52 18.40
N SER A 303 -18.66 -4.14 17.44
CA SER A 303 -19.25 -5.06 16.45
C SER A 303 -18.21 -5.84 15.65
N ILE A 304 -17.09 -5.19 15.28
CA ILE A 304 -16.01 -5.78 14.51
C ILE A 304 -15.30 -6.85 15.36
N LEU A 305 -15.00 -6.52 16.61
CA LEU A 305 -14.33 -7.43 17.54
C LEU A 305 -15.20 -8.65 17.85
N ASN A 306 -16.49 -8.42 18.10
CA ASN A 306 -17.47 -9.49 18.35
C ASN A 306 -17.65 -10.43 17.14
N ALA A 307 -17.44 -9.95 15.91
CA ALA A 307 -17.44 -10.78 14.71
C ALA A 307 -16.16 -11.62 14.57
N ILE A 308 -15.00 -11.08 14.95
CA ILE A 308 -13.69 -11.75 14.79
C ILE A 308 -13.47 -12.80 15.89
N GLU A 309 -13.92 -12.55 17.12
CA GLU A 309 -13.67 -13.42 18.29
C GLU A 309 -13.94 -14.92 18.04
N PRO A 310 -15.09 -15.34 17.46
CA PRO A 310 -15.39 -16.76 17.25
C PRO A 310 -14.46 -17.47 16.25
N HIS A 311 -13.77 -16.69 15.42
CA HIS A 311 -12.90 -17.15 14.33
C HIS A 311 -11.40 -17.11 14.69
N LEU A 312 -11.03 -16.70 15.91
CA LEU A 312 -9.64 -16.69 16.36
C LEU A 312 -8.98 -18.08 16.29
N LYS A 313 -9.76 -19.15 16.54
CA LYS A 313 -9.32 -20.54 16.35
C LYS A 313 -8.94 -20.85 14.90
N ASP A 314 -9.64 -20.27 13.92
CA ASP A 314 -9.40 -20.53 12.50
C ASP A 314 -8.09 -19.86 12.06
N PHE A 315 -7.84 -18.64 12.57
CA PHE A 315 -6.56 -17.93 12.40
C PHE A 315 -5.40 -18.66 13.08
N GLN A 316 -5.59 -19.16 14.31
CA GLN A 316 -4.57 -19.97 14.99
C GLN A 316 -4.27 -21.26 14.20
N GLN A 317 -5.28 -21.90 13.62
CA GLN A 317 -5.09 -23.06 12.76
C GLN A 317 -4.33 -22.72 11.46
N LEU A 318 -4.46 -21.51 10.90
CA LEU A 318 -3.66 -21.05 9.76
C LEU A 318 -2.17 -20.87 10.11
N LEU A 319 -1.87 -20.45 11.34
CA LEU A 319 -0.48 -20.39 11.83
C LEU A 319 0.13 -21.81 11.92
N LEU A 320 -0.66 -22.82 12.32
CA LEU A 320 -0.21 -24.21 12.35
C LEU A 320 -0.09 -24.82 10.94
N ALA A 321 -1.16 -24.72 10.14
CA ALA A 321 -1.32 -25.36 8.85
C ALA A 321 -1.80 -24.35 7.78
N PRO A 322 -0.87 -23.59 7.16
CA PRO A 322 -1.20 -22.66 6.09
C PRO A 322 -1.46 -23.39 4.77
N PRO A 323 -2.03 -22.69 3.76
CA PRO A 323 -2.06 -23.17 2.39
C PRO A 323 -0.66 -23.61 1.92
N LYS A 324 -0.58 -24.75 1.22
CA LYS A 324 0.71 -25.33 0.81
C LYS A 324 1.45 -24.41 -0.15
N LYS A 325 2.74 -24.19 0.12
CA LYS A 325 3.69 -23.54 -0.79
C LYS A 325 4.83 -24.48 -1.14
N SER A 326 5.38 -24.29 -2.35
CA SER A 326 6.59 -24.99 -2.78
C SER A 326 7.79 -24.55 -1.95
N ALA A 327 8.76 -25.45 -1.81
CA ALA A 327 10.04 -25.14 -1.20
C ALA A 327 10.75 -24.01 -1.97
N ILE A 328 11.43 -23.12 -1.24
CA ILE A 328 12.14 -21.97 -1.82
C ILE A 328 13.64 -22.18 -1.66
N LEU A 329 14.41 -22.04 -2.74
CA LEU A 329 15.87 -22.03 -2.65
C LEU A 329 16.34 -20.66 -2.17
N THR A 330 16.96 -20.62 -0.99
CA THR A 330 17.55 -19.41 -0.41
C THR A 330 19.08 -19.45 -0.50
N THR A 331 19.73 -18.31 -0.22
CA THR A 331 21.19 -18.22 -0.13
C THR A 331 21.80 -19.12 0.96
N VAL A 332 20.99 -19.60 1.91
CA VAL A 332 21.40 -20.45 3.03
C VAL A 332 20.91 -21.90 2.86
N GLY A 333 20.26 -22.23 1.73
CA GLY A 333 19.75 -23.56 1.43
C GLY A 333 18.27 -23.59 1.10
N VAL A 334 17.70 -24.80 0.99
CA VAL A 334 16.28 -25.00 0.64
C VAL A 334 15.40 -24.84 1.89
N LEU A 335 14.44 -23.94 1.82
CA LEU A 335 13.40 -23.76 2.83
C LEU A 335 12.15 -24.55 2.43
N GLU A 336 12.03 -25.75 2.98
CA GLU A 336 10.94 -26.70 2.67
C GLU A 336 9.54 -26.15 2.98
N GLN A 337 9.41 -25.42 4.09
CA GLN A 337 8.15 -24.81 4.51
C GLN A 337 8.35 -23.31 4.69
N PRO A 338 8.20 -22.49 3.65
CA PRO A 338 8.24 -21.04 3.80
C PRO A 338 7.13 -20.56 4.73
N LEU A 339 7.32 -19.40 5.35
CA LEU A 339 6.31 -18.79 6.23
C LEU A 339 4.99 -18.55 5.47
N GLY A 340 5.09 -18.03 4.25
CA GLY A 340 3.93 -17.66 3.42
C GLY A 340 3.28 -16.33 3.84
N ASN A 341 2.50 -15.74 2.93
CA ASN A 341 1.81 -14.49 3.22
C ASN A 341 0.63 -14.71 4.15
N ALA A 342 -0.02 -15.87 4.09
CA ALA A 342 -1.12 -16.22 4.98
C ALA A 342 -0.70 -16.10 6.46
N ARG A 343 0.37 -16.81 6.88
CA ARG A 343 0.84 -16.73 8.28
C ARG A 343 1.29 -15.34 8.67
N LEU A 344 1.96 -14.62 7.76
CA LEU A 344 2.41 -13.26 8.05
C LEU A 344 1.23 -12.29 8.25
N HIS A 345 0.18 -12.40 7.43
CA HIS A 345 -1.02 -11.58 7.60
C HIS A 345 -1.77 -11.94 8.88
N VAL A 346 -1.84 -13.21 9.24
CA VAL A 346 -2.40 -13.62 10.54
C VAL A 346 -1.58 -13.05 11.70
N ALA A 347 -0.25 -13.08 11.65
CA ALA A 347 0.60 -12.47 12.67
C ALA A 347 0.36 -10.95 12.79
N ARG A 348 0.18 -10.24 11.65
CA ARG A 348 -0.21 -8.82 11.63
C ARG A 348 -1.58 -8.59 12.28
N LEU A 349 -2.56 -9.45 11.98
CA LEU A 349 -3.91 -9.37 12.54
C LEU A 349 -3.89 -9.57 14.05
N VAL A 350 -3.16 -10.57 14.55
CA VAL A 350 -3.01 -10.80 16.00
C VAL A 350 -2.37 -9.59 16.68
N ALA A 351 -1.33 -9.00 16.08
CA ALA A 351 -0.70 -7.80 16.62
C ALA A 351 -1.68 -6.61 16.69
N ALA A 352 -2.50 -6.41 15.65
CA ALA A 352 -3.52 -5.36 15.61
C ALA A 352 -4.63 -5.60 16.63
N LEU A 353 -5.09 -6.84 16.78
CA LEU A 353 -6.11 -7.23 17.76
C LEU A 353 -5.64 -7.00 19.20
N LEU A 354 -4.40 -7.38 19.52
CA LEU A 354 -3.83 -7.13 20.85
C LEU A 354 -3.73 -5.63 21.18
N GLN A 355 -3.46 -4.79 20.18
CA GLN A 355 -3.42 -3.33 20.37
C GLN A 355 -4.79 -2.71 20.69
N THR A 356 -5.90 -3.39 20.38
CA THR A 356 -7.24 -2.93 20.78
C THR A 356 -7.50 -3.08 22.28
N SER A 357 -6.67 -3.86 22.98
CA SER A 357 -6.78 -4.15 24.41
C SER A 357 -8.14 -4.71 24.84
N ALA A 358 -8.88 -5.31 23.90
CA ALA A 358 -10.18 -5.91 24.15
C ALA A 358 -10.05 -7.19 25.00
N PRO A 359 -10.64 -7.26 26.21
CA PRO A 359 -10.40 -8.37 27.13
C PRO A 359 -10.80 -9.74 26.59
N SER A 360 -11.93 -9.83 25.87
CA SER A 360 -12.42 -11.10 25.31
C SER A 360 -11.46 -11.68 24.27
N ILE A 361 -10.97 -10.82 23.36
CA ILE A 361 -9.96 -11.16 22.35
C ILE A 361 -8.65 -11.59 23.00
N CYS A 362 -8.14 -10.81 23.96
CA CYS A 362 -6.89 -11.13 24.66
C CYS A 362 -6.99 -12.48 25.39
N GLN A 363 -8.12 -12.73 26.08
CA GLN A 363 -8.36 -13.97 26.79
C GLN A 363 -8.42 -15.18 25.83
N GLU A 364 -9.10 -15.04 24.69
CA GLU A 364 -9.22 -16.14 23.73
C GLU A 364 -7.90 -16.42 23.01
N LEU A 365 -7.13 -15.40 22.65
CA LEU A 365 -5.76 -15.58 22.11
C LEU A 365 -4.85 -16.32 23.09
N CYS A 366 -5.02 -16.07 24.39
CA CYS A 366 -4.30 -16.78 25.45
C CYS A 366 -4.78 -18.23 25.62
N ASN A 367 -6.09 -18.49 25.53
CA ASN A 367 -6.66 -19.84 25.56
C ASN A 367 -6.13 -20.71 24.41
N LEU A 368 -6.00 -20.10 23.24
CA LEU A 368 -5.47 -20.74 22.03
C LEU A 368 -3.93 -20.83 22.00
N ALA A 369 -3.23 -20.36 23.03
CA ALA A 369 -1.76 -20.31 23.06
C ALA A 369 -1.15 -19.65 21.80
N THR A 370 -1.82 -18.65 21.24
CA THR A 370 -1.45 -18.04 19.95
C THR A 370 -0.08 -17.38 20.03
N MET A 371 0.24 -16.75 21.16
CA MET A 371 1.54 -16.13 21.38
C MET A 371 2.70 -17.11 21.47
N GLU A 372 2.48 -18.28 22.08
CA GLU A 372 3.49 -19.34 22.13
C GLU A 372 3.83 -19.82 20.71
N LEU A 373 2.80 -20.05 19.89
CA LEU A 373 2.96 -20.42 18.48
C LEU A 373 3.68 -19.33 17.66
N LEU A 374 3.35 -18.05 17.87
CA LEU A 374 4.04 -16.94 17.19
C LEU A 374 5.52 -16.86 17.60
N LEU A 375 5.85 -17.14 18.86
CA LEU A 375 7.24 -17.23 19.33
C LEU A 375 7.96 -18.45 18.73
N ASP A 376 7.29 -19.60 18.60
CA ASP A 376 7.86 -20.76 17.91
C ASP A 376 8.21 -20.42 16.46
N LEU A 377 7.29 -19.73 15.76
CA LEU A 377 7.53 -19.25 14.39
C LEU A 377 8.66 -18.21 14.34
N PHE A 378 8.76 -17.31 15.32
CA PHE A 378 9.83 -16.31 15.43
C PHE A 378 11.21 -16.96 15.40
N PHE A 379 11.42 -18.00 16.20
CA PHE A 379 12.69 -18.70 16.27
C PHE A 379 12.91 -19.67 15.10
N LYS A 380 11.85 -20.32 14.60
CA LYS A 380 11.91 -21.18 13.41
C LYS A 380 12.34 -20.40 12.16
N TYR A 381 11.81 -19.19 11.97
CA TYR A 381 12.09 -18.34 10.81
C TYR A 381 13.07 -17.23 11.18
N SER A 382 14.33 -17.60 11.49
CA SER A 382 15.37 -16.69 12.00
C SER A 382 15.76 -15.54 11.06
N TRP A 383 15.32 -15.54 9.81
CA TRP A 383 15.63 -14.53 8.79
C TRP A 383 14.40 -13.76 8.28
N ASN A 384 13.23 -13.93 8.91
CA ASN A 384 12.00 -13.23 8.51
C ASN A 384 11.74 -11.99 9.38
N ASN A 385 12.33 -10.85 9.00
CA ASN A 385 12.20 -9.59 9.74
C ASN A 385 10.74 -9.10 9.85
N PHE A 386 9.90 -9.40 8.86
CA PHE A 386 8.49 -9.01 8.89
C PHE A 386 7.72 -9.72 10.01
N LEU A 387 7.91 -11.04 10.15
CA LEU A 387 7.35 -11.81 11.25
C LEU A 387 7.88 -11.31 12.59
N HIS A 388 9.20 -11.09 12.69
CA HIS A 388 9.81 -10.64 13.93
C HIS A 388 9.27 -9.29 14.41
N LEU A 389 9.01 -8.37 13.47
CA LEU A 389 8.34 -7.11 13.78
C LEU A 389 6.93 -7.33 14.33
N GLN A 390 6.14 -8.25 13.76
CA GLN A 390 4.79 -8.52 14.28
C GLN A 390 4.82 -9.12 15.68
N VAL A 391 5.74 -10.06 15.94
CA VAL A 391 5.92 -10.66 17.26
C VAL A 391 6.37 -9.61 18.28
N GLU A 392 7.29 -8.72 17.90
CA GLU A 392 7.71 -7.58 18.72
C GLU A 392 6.52 -6.69 19.09
N LEU A 393 5.64 -6.36 18.14
CA LEU A 393 4.42 -5.57 18.39
C LEU A 393 3.42 -6.31 19.30
N CYS A 394 3.25 -7.63 19.14
CA CYS A 394 2.41 -8.41 20.05
C CYS A 394 2.94 -8.37 21.49
N VAL A 395 4.24 -8.56 21.68
CA VAL A 395 4.86 -8.49 23.02
C VAL A 395 4.69 -7.10 23.62
N ALA A 396 4.87 -6.04 22.81
CA ALA A 396 4.66 -4.66 23.25
C ALA A 396 3.23 -4.45 23.75
N ALA A 397 2.23 -4.84 22.96
CA ALA A 397 0.82 -4.67 23.30
C ALA A 397 0.45 -5.38 24.61
N ILE A 398 0.94 -6.60 24.83
CA ILE A 398 0.70 -7.39 26.04
C ILE A 398 1.37 -6.76 27.27
N LEU A 399 2.59 -6.22 27.13
CA LEU A 399 3.30 -5.59 28.24
C LEU A 399 2.73 -4.21 28.59
N SER A 400 2.20 -3.47 27.62
CA SER A 400 1.60 -2.15 27.83
C SER A 400 0.23 -2.19 28.51
N HIS A 401 -0.48 -3.31 28.46
CA HIS A 401 -1.80 -3.46 29.08
C HIS A 401 -1.86 -4.74 29.93
N PRO A 402 -1.21 -4.76 31.11
CA PRO A 402 -1.38 -5.86 32.04
C PRO A 402 -2.87 -5.97 32.39
N SER A 403 -3.44 -7.15 32.19
CA SER A 403 -4.83 -7.44 32.53
C SER A 403 -5.10 -7.03 33.98
N SER A 404 -6.20 -6.32 34.23
CA SER A 404 -6.62 -5.89 35.58
C SER A 404 -6.92 -7.05 36.53
N ASP A 405 -7.09 -8.26 35.99
CA ASP A 405 -7.19 -9.48 36.77
C ASP A 405 -5.82 -9.82 37.36
N GLU A 406 -5.79 -10.22 38.63
CA GLU A 406 -4.63 -10.69 39.43
C GLU A 406 -3.88 -11.91 38.82
N ARG A 407 -4.07 -12.21 37.54
CA ARG A 407 -3.47 -13.33 36.84
C ARG A 407 -2.12 -12.94 36.24
N PRO A 408 -1.11 -13.78 36.42
CA PRO A 408 0.15 -13.71 35.71
C PRO A 408 -0.02 -13.45 34.22
N SER A 409 0.75 -12.49 33.66
CA SER A 409 0.81 -12.32 32.20
C SER A 409 1.21 -13.67 31.57
N PRO A 410 0.37 -14.25 30.68
CA PRO A 410 0.62 -15.55 30.06
C PRO A 410 1.95 -15.62 29.30
N LEU A 411 2.54 -14.46 29.00
CA LEU A 411 3.82 -14.30 28.35
C LEU A 411 5.01 -14.83 29.18
N PHE A 412 5.00 -14.66 30.50
CA PHE A 412 6.12 -15.04 31.37
C PHE A 412 6.02 -16.50 31.83
N GLN A 413 4.82 -16.93 32.24
CA GLN A 413 4.62 -18.29 32.74
C GLN A 413 4.39 -19.31 31.63
N LYS A 414 3.42 -19.08 30.74
CA LYS A 414 3.03 -20.07 29.71
C LYS A 414 3.96 -20.01 28.50
N CYS A 415 4.27 -18.82 28.00
CA CYS A 415 5.10 -18.66 26.81
C CYS A 415 6.61 -18.74 27.12
N GLN A 416 7.01 -18.71 28.40
CA GLN A 416 8.40 -18.78 28.86
C GLN A 416 9.32 -17.76 28.16
N LEU A 417 8.83 -16.53 27.95
CA LEU A 417 9.54 -15.54 27.12
C LEU A 417 10.98 -15.28 27.58
N VAL A 418 11.20 -15.10 28.89
CA VAL A 418 12.54 -14.85 29.46
C VAL A 418 13.49 -16.01 29.18
N GLN A 419 13.04 -17.25 29.41
CA GLN A 419 13.82 -18.44 29.13
C GLN A 419 14.19 -18.53 27.64
N ARG A 420 13.21 -18.31 26.74
CA ARG A 420 13.42 -18.32 25.29
C ARG A 420 14.40 -17.24 24.83
N ILE A 421 14.41 -16.07 25.46
CA ILE A 421 15.40 -15.01 25.16
C ILE A 421 16.79 -15.49 25.53
N LEU A 422 16.97 -15.98 26.77
CA LEU A 422 18.27 -16.44 27.27
C LEU A 422 18.84 -17.59 26.43
N ASP A 423 18.03 -18.62 26.16
CA ASP A 423 18.45 -19.78 25.38
C ASP A 423 18.80 -19.40 23.94
N ALA A 424 18.07 -18.45 23.34
CA ALA A 424 18.36 -17.98 21.99
C ALA A 424 19.68 -17.18 21.92
N TRP A 425 20.02 -16.44 22.98
CA TRP A 425 21.31 -15.74 23.08
C TRP A 425 22.47 -16.72 23.25
N GLU A 426 22.36 -17.68 24.16
CA GLU A 426 23.38 -18.70 24.38
C GLU A 426 23.65 -19.53 23.13
N GLU A 427 22.59 -19.96 22.44
CA GLU A 427 22.71 -20.69 21.18
C GLU A 427 23.33 -19.84 20.07
N ASN A 428 22.99 -18.55 19.99
CA ASN A 428 23.63 -17.64 19.04
C ASN A 428 25.13 -17.46 19.33
N ASP A 429 25.52 -17.33 20.60
CA ASP A 429 26.91 -17.14 21.00
C ASP A 429 27.73 -18.40 20.72
N LYS A 430 27.13 -19.58 20.96
CA LYS A 430 27.71 -20.86 20.58
C LYS A 430 27.97 -20.93 19.07
N ILE A 431 26.97 -20.62 18.24
CA ILE A 431 27.11 -20.61 16.77
C ILE A 431 28.25 -19.67 16.33
N GLN A 432 28.34 -18.48 16.92
CA GLN A 432 29.40 -17.53 16.57
C GLN A 432 30.79 -18.01 17.02
N SER A 433 30.88 -18.66 18.19
CA SER A 433 32.13 -19.25 18.67
C SER A 433 32.65 -20.38 17.79
N GLU A 434 31.73 -21.11 17.15
CA GLU A 434 32.02 -22.17 16.17
C GLU A 434 32.32 -21.62 14.75
N GLY A 435 32.37 -20.29 14.59
CA GLY A 435 32.64 -19.61 13.31
C GLY A 435 31.41 -19.40 12.43
N GLY A 436 30.21 -19.70 12.94
CA GLY A 436 28.94 -19.44 12.28
C GLY A 436 28.52 -17.97 12.32
N THR A 437 27.55 -17.61 11.48
CA THR A 437 27.03 -16.25 11.41
C THR A 437 25.99 -15.97 12.51
N ARG A 438 25.96 -14.73 13.02
CA ARG A 438 24.91 -14.23 13.91
C ARG A 438 23.52 -14.46 13.30
N ARG A 439 22.55 -14.90 14.12
CA ARG A 439 21.17 -15.11 13.66
C ARG A 439 20.49 -13.77 13.30
N GLY A 440 19.65 -13.78 12.26
CA GLY A 440 18.97 -12.57 11.76
C GLY A 440 18.00 -11.93 12.76
N ASN A 441 17.31 -12.75 13.57
CA ASN A 441 16.31 -12.32 14.54
C ASN A 441 16.89 -11.59 15.78
N MET A 442 18.21 -11.61 15.97
CA MET A 442 18.85 -11.09 17.18
C MET A 442 18.60 -9.61 17.43
N GLY A 443 18.44 -8.80 16.38
CA GLY A 443 18.11 -7.37 16.54
C GLY A 443 16.73 -7.16 17.16
N HIS A 444 15.73 -7.92 16.72
CA HIS A 444 14.39 -7.91 17.31
C HIS A 444 14.40 -8.51 18.72
N LEU A 445 15.19 -9.56 18.95
CA LEU A 445 15.33 -10.17 20.27
C LEU A 445 15.92 -9.18 21.31
N THR A 446 16.91 -8.36 20.90
CA THR A 446 17.43 -7.27 21.73
C THR A 446 16.34 -6.24 22.07
N ARG A 447 15.50 -5.85 21.10
CA ARG A 447 14.39 -4.92 21.35
C ARG A 447 13.34 -5.50 22.30
N ILE A 448 12.97 -6.76 22.11
CA ILE A 448 12.06 -7.49 23.01
C ILE A 448 12.63 -7.54 24.43
N ALA A 449 13.91 -7.88 24.60
CA ALA A 449 14.55 -7.91 25.91
C ALA A 449 14.56 -6.53 26.59
N ASN A 450 14.90 -5.48 25.85
CA ASN A 450 14.86 -4.10 26.34
C ASN A 450 13.45 -3.69 26.76
N MET A 451 12.42 -4.11 26.03
CA MET A 451 11.02 -3.80 26.34
C MET A 451 10.55 -4.49 27.62
N VAL A 452 10.99 -5.73 27.87
CA VAL A 452 10.76 -6.42 29.15
C VAL A 452 11.41 -5.64 30.31
N VAL A 453 12.68 -5.24 30.17
CA VAL A 453 13.39 -4.44 31.19
C VAL A 453 12.71 -3.09 31.42
N GLN A 454 12.32 -2.38 30.36
CA GLN A 454 11.64 -1.08 30.47
C GLN A 454 10.30 -1.17 31.20
N ASN A 455 9.52 -2.22 30.94
CA ASN A 455 8.24 -2.42 31.63
C ASN A 455 8.43 -2.84 33.11
N LEU A 456 9.53 -3.52 33.44
CA LEU A 456 9.90 -3.81 34.83
C LEU A 456 10.29 -2.54 35.62
N GLU A 457 10.94 -1.58 35.00
CA GLU A 457 11.41 -0.36 35.67
C GLU A 457 10.39 0.79 35.65
N LYS A 458 9.69 0.96 34.52
CA LYS A 458 8.92 2.18 34.18
C LYS A 458 7.56 1.87 33.53
N GLY A 459 7.11 0.62 33.56
CA GLY A 459 5.82 0.21 33.02
C GLY A 459 4.63 0.81 33.79
N PRO A 460 3.41 0.66 33.26
CA PRO A 460 2.18 1.11 33.94
C PRO A 460 1.95 0.40 35.28
N GLU A 461 2.32 -0.88 35.41
CA GLU A 461 2.24 -1.67 36.65
C GLU A 461 3.54 -2.44 36.93
N PRO A 462 4.63 -1.76 37.38
CA PRO A 462 5.94 -2.38 37.59
C PRO A 462 5.91 -3.49 38.66
N SER A 463 5.06 -3.34 39.68
CA SER A 463 4.90 -4.29 40.79
C SER A 463 4.41 -5.66 40.32
N GLN A 464 3.41 -5.70 39.43
CA GLN A 464 2.85 -6.95 38.91
C GLN A 464 3.87 -7.72 38.07
N ILE A 465 4.60 -7.03 37.18
CA ILE A 465 5.62 -7.68 36.34
C ILE A 465 6.83 -8.11 37.19
N THR A 466 7.17 -7.35 38.22
CA THR A 466 8.22 -7.73 39.18
C THR A 466 7.83 -8.99 39.96
N ASP A 467 6.58 -9.09 40.41
CA ASP A 467 6.10 -10.29 41.10
C ASP A 467 6.08 -11.51 40.15
N LEU A 468 5.78 -11.30 38.87
CA LEU A 468 5.90 -12.35 37.84
C LEU A 468 7.34 -12.83 37.61
N MET A 469 8.33 -11.93 37.68
CA MET A 469 9.74 -12.31 37.66
C MET A 469 10.16 -13.11 38.90
N LYS A 470 9.52 -12.88 40.05
CA LYS A 470 9.76 -13.67 41.27
C LYS A 470 9.18 -15.08 41.20
N GLU A 471 8.27 -15.36 40.26
CA GLU A 471 7.72 -16.70 40.06
C GLU A 471 8.58 -17.55 39.10
N LEU A 472 9.54 -16.94 38.38
CA LEU A 472 10.48 -17.69 37.54
C LEU A 472 11.44 -18.54 38.38
N PRO A 473 11.92 -19.69 37.84
CA PRO A 473 12.94 -20.51 38.49
C PRO A 473 14.17 -19.67 38.88
N GLU A 474 14.75 -19.93 40.06
CA GLU A 474 15.89 -19.14 40.57
C GLU A 474 17.06 -19.10 39.59
N ASP A 475 17.35 -20.22 38.93
CA ASP A 475 18.40 -20.30 37.90
C ASP A 475 18.12 -19.40 36.69
N CYS A 476 16.87 -19.36 36.22
CA CYS A 476 16.43 -18.49 35.14
C CYS A 476 16.55 -17.01 35.53
N ARG A 477 16.18 -16.67 36.77
CA ARG A 477 16.28 -15.30 37.30
C ARG A 477 17.72 -14.82 37.39
N GLY A 478 18.62 -15.64 37.94
CA GLY A 478 20.04 -15.30 38.02
C GLY A 478 20.67 -15.11 36.63
N ARG A 479 20.34 -15.98 35.67
CA ARG A 479 20.75 -15.84 34.26
C ARG A 479 20.21 -14.55 33.64
N TRP A 480 18.96 -14.18 33.92
CA TRP A 480 18.36 -12.95 33.42
C TRP A 480 19.04 -11.70 33.99
N GLU A 481 19.28 -11.63 35.29
CA GLU A 481 19.96 -10.50 35.94
C GLU A 481 21.37 -10.29 35.35
N SER A 482 22.17 -11.36 35.23
CA SER A 482 23.50 -11.30 34.61
C SER A 482 23.42 -10.89 33.13
N PHE A 483 22.47 -11.44 32.38
CA PHE A 483 22.26 -11.06 30.98
C PHE A 483 21.93 -9.57 30.82
N VAL A 484 21.07 -9.01 31.66
CA VAL A 484 20.68 -7.60 31.60
C VAL A 484 21.85 -6.69 31.95
N ASP A 485 22.57 -6.97 33.03
CA ASP A 485 23.64 -6.11 33.54
C ASP A 485 24.89 -6.11 32.66
N GLU A 486 25.20 -7.24 32.03
CA GLU A 486 26.40 -7.43 31.23
C GLU A 486 26.11 -7.41 29.73
N THR A 487 25.44 -8.46 29.24
CA THR A 487 25.33 -8.76 27.80
C THR A 487 24.43 -7.76 27.08
N LEU A 488 23.23 -7.50 27.60
CA LEU A 488 22.27 -6.58 27.01
C LEU A 488 22.78 -5.14 27.09
N ARG A 489 23.35 -4.75 28.24
CA ARG A 489 23.93 -3.42 28.44
C ARG A 489 25.08 -3.14 27.48
N GLU A 490 26.01 -4.08 27.32
CA GLU A 490 27.12 -3.95 26.38
C GLU A 490 26.64 -3.94 24.92
N THR A 491 25.66 -4.79 24.58
CA THR A 491 25.03 -4.80 23.25
C THR A 491 24.39 -3.45 22.94
N ASN A 492 23.62 -2.90 23.87
CA ASN A 492 23.00 -1.58 23.72
C ASN A 492 24.06 -0.48 23.54
N ARG A 493 25.14 -0.53 24.34
CA ARG A 493 26.27 0.40 24.20
C ARG A 493 26.88 0.35 22.79
N ARG A 494 27.14 -0.85 22.24
CA ARG A 494 27.69 -1.02 20.89
C ARG A 494 26.75 -0.46 19.83
N ASN A 495 25.45 -0.80 19.92
CA ASN A 495 24.44 -0.34 18.98
C ASN A 495 24.29 1.20 18.98
N THR A 496 24.42 1.86 20.14
CA THR A 496 24.40 3.33 20.23
C THR A 496 25.67 3.97 19.63
N VAL A 497 26.84 3.35 19.81
CA VAL A 497 28.13 3.90 19.33
C VAL A 497 28.30 3.78 17.80
N GLU A 498 27.81 2.73 17.16
CA GLU A 498 27.87 2.57 15.70
C GLU A 498 27.00 3.59 14.95
N LEU A 499 25.83 3.96 15.49
CA LEU A 499 24.99 5.03 14.97
C LEU A 499 25.70 6.39 14.95
N VAL A 500 26.52 6.67 15.97
CA VAL A 500 27.29 7.94 16.09
C VAL A 500 28.49 7.96 15.14
N ARG A 501 29.13 6.82 14.85
CA ARG A 501 30.24 6.73 13.86
C ARG A 501 29.78 6.84 12.41
N CYS A 502 28.53 6.50 12.10
CA CYS A 502 27.98 6.57 10.75
C CYS A 502 27.43 7.96 10.37
N HIS A 503 27.59 8.98 11.22
CA HIS A 503 27.14 10.35 10.96
C HIS A 503 28.30 11.34 10.99
N SER A 504 29.02 11.41 9.87
CA SER A 504 29.84 12.60 9.51
C SER A 504 29.72 12.94 8.02
N VAL A 505 28.60 12.61 7.39
CA VAL A 505 28.11 13.28 6.19
C VAL A 505 26.66 13.64 6.45
N ALA A 506 26.36 14.93 6.38
CA ALA A 506 25.16 15.58 6.90
C ALA A 506 23.85 14.92 6.42
N LEU A 507 23.10 14.36 7.36
CA LEU A 507 21.65 14.17 7.32
C LEU A 507 21.16 14.21 8.77
N GLY A 508 20.90 15.43 9.25
CA GLY A 508 20.34 15.65 10.59
C GLY A 508 18.91 15.10 10.68
N SER A 509 18.65 14.37 11.77
CA SER A 509 17.35 14.14 12.44
C SER A 509 16.06 14.01 11.61
N PHE A 510 16.11 13.42 10.40
CA PHE A 510 14.91 13.21 9.58
C PHE A 510 14.69 11.79 9.06
N CYS A 511 15.52 10.82 9.45
CA CYS A 511 15.48 9.46 8.88
C CYS A 511 15.07 8.39 9.91
N MET A 512 13.80 8.41 10.33
CA MET A 512 13.09 7.22 10.87
C MET A 512 11.56 7.39 10.77
N GLN A 513 11.04 8.62 10.83
CA GLN A 513 9.58 8.87 10.74
C GLN A 513 9.00 8.85 9.32
N SER A 514 9.81 9.07 8.28
CA SER A 514 9.33 9.00 6.88
C SER A 514 9.11 7.56 6.39
N LEU A 515 9.71 6.54 7.03
CA LEU A 515 9.59 5.16 6.57
C LEU A 515 8.19 4.55 6.79
N LEU A 516 7.39 5.03 7.75
CA LEU A 516 6.07 4.45 8.02
C LEU A 516 4.93 5.07 7.20
N LEU A 517 5.02 6.36 6.82
CA LEU A 517 4.03 6.99 5.94
C LEU A 517 4.35 6.83 4.46
N THR A 518 5.63 6.72 4.08
CA THR A 518 5.94 6.26 2.72
C THR A 518 5.63 4.78 2.57
N SER A 519 5.67 3.96 3.64
CA SER A 519 5.43 2.52 3.55
C SER A 519 4.10 2.10 2.91
N SER A 520 2.98 2.83 2.98
CA SER A 520 1.77 2.33 2.29
C SER A 520 1.86 2.43 0.75
N CYS A 521 2.44 3.50 0.22
CA CYS A 521 2.68 3.65 -1.23
C CYS A 521 4.01 3.01 -1.68
N PHE A 522 5.00 2.95 -0.79
CA PHE A 522 6.30 2.33 -1.01
C PHE A 522 6.21 0.82 -0.87
N LEU A 523 5.35 0.23 -0.02
CA LEU A 523 5.11 -1.22 0.04
C LEU A 523 4.33 -1.72 -1.17
N PHE A 524 3.52 -0.89 -1.85
CA PHE A 524 2.89 -1.27 -3.12
C PHE A 524 3.92 -1.27 -4.28
N SER A 525 4.76 -0.24 -4.33
CA SER A 525 5.90 -0.16 -5.28
C SER A 525 7.00 -1.21 -5.00
N LEU A 526 7.27 -1.50 -3.72
CA LEU A 526 8.25 -2.48 -3.27
C LEU A 526 7.68 -3.91 -3.34
N SER A 527 6.37 -4.12 -3.21
CA SER A 527 5.69 -5.39 -3.53
C SER A 527 5.92 -5.77 -4.99
N LEU A 528 5.75 -4.80 -5.91
CA LEU A 528 5.99 -5.01 -7.34
C LEU A 528 7.49 -5.16 -7.68
N SER A 529 8.36 -4.45 -6.96
CA SER A 529 9.82 -4.52 -7.12
C SER A 529 10.46 -5.76 -6.44
N LEU A 530 9.86 -6.28 -5.37
CA LEU A 530 10.25 -7.52 -4.69
C LEU A 530 9.64 -8.76 -5.33
N MET A 531 8.49 -8.67 -6.02
CA MET A 531 8.08 -9.71 -6.97
C MET A 531 9.17 -9.98 -8.03
N CYS A 532 9.96 -8.98 -8.38
CA CYS A 532 11.13 -9.15 -9.26
C CYS A 532 12.39 -9.68 -8.54
N SER A 533 12.43 -9.68 -7.21
CA SER A 533 13.63 -10.04 -6.43
C SER A 533 13.62 -11.47 -5.89
N GLU A 534 12.49 -12.19 -5.95
CA GLU A 534 12.40 -13.62 -5.63
C GLU A 534 12.26 -14.53 -6.86
N MET A 535 12.41 -14.01 -8.09
CA MET A 535 12.46 -14.87 -9.27
C MET A 535 13.88 -15.40 -9.52
N PRO A 536 14.06 -16.70 -9.80
CA PRO A 536 15.33 -17.19 -10.32
C PRO A 536 15.60 -16.51 -11.67
N VAL A 537 16.80 -15.97 -11.83
CA VAL A 537 17.32 -15.42 -13.08
C VAL A 537 17.47 -16.58 -14.08
N ASN A 538 16.38 -17.00 -14.73
CA ASN A 538 16.36 -17.75 -15.98
C ASN A 538 14.91 -18.03 -16.40
N GLN A 539 14.33 -17.15 -17.22
CA GLN A 539 13.51 -17.49 -18.39
C GLN A 539 13.16 -16.20 -19.16
N ASP A 540 13.05 -16.34 -20.48
CA ASP A 540 13.27 -15.30 -21.51
C ASP A 540 12.48 -13.99 -21.37
N MET A 541 13.22 -12.88 -21.32
CA MET A 541 12.67 -11.51 -21.35
C MET A 541 12.42 -11.03 -22.79
N THR A 542 11.23 -11.29 -23.33
CA THR A 542 10.77 -10.70 -24.60
C THR A 542 9.44 -9.95 -24.52
N ASP A 543 8.83 -9.81 -23.34
CA ASP A 543 7.51 -9.20 -23.18
C ASP A 543 7.53 -7.64 -23.23
N PRO A 544 6.78 -6.98 -24.14
CA PRO A 544 6.61 -5.53 -24.21
C PRO A 544 6.05 -4.89 -22.91
N PHE A 545 5.31 -5.64 -22.09
CA PHE A 545 4.72 -5.18 -20.83
C PHE A 545 5.77 -4.66 -19.83
N PHE A 546 6.94 -5.31 -19.76
CA PHE A 546 8.04 -4.91 -18.86
C PHE A 546 8.75 -3.62 -19.30
N LYS A 547 8.67 -3.24 -20.58
CA LYS A 547 9.20 -1.95 -21.06
C LYS A 547 8.29 -0.78 -20.72
N ALA A 548 6.96 -0.99 -20.70
CA ALA A 548 6.00 0.04 -20.30
C ALA A 548 6.12 0.40 -18.81
N LEU A 549 6.27 -0.61 -17.93
CA LEU A 549 6.48 -0.43 -16.49
C LEU A 549 7.73 0.41 -16.15
N LYS A 550 8.83 0.27 -16.90
CA LYS A 550 10.04 1.11 -16.72
C LYS A 550 9.87 2.57 -17.15
N SER A 551 8.90 2.88 -18.01
CA SER A 551 8.64 4.27 -18.43
C SER A 551 7.81 5.04 -17.39
N LEU A 552 7.01 4.35 -16.58
CA LEU A 552 6.15 4.92 -15.55
C LEU A 552 6.88 5.23 -14.22
N THR A 553 8.11 4.72 -14.04
CA THR A 553 8.90 4.92 -12.81
C THR A 553 9.91 6.07 -12.88
N LYS A 554 9.80 7.00 -13.86
CA LYS A 554 10.61 8.23 -13.86
C LYS A 554 9.90 9.30 -13.02
N PRO A 555 10.49 9.80 -11.91
CA PRO A 555 9.91 10.91 -11.17
C PRO A 555 9.97 12.20 -12.01
N SER A 556 8.81 12.74 -12.34
CA SER A 556 8.66 14.08 -12.92
C SER A 556 9.07 15.13 -11.87
N ALA A 557 10.11 15.90 -12.16
CA ALA A 557 10.58 17.00 -11.32
C ALA A 557 9.61 18.18 -11.34
N LEU A 558 8.60 18.18 -10.47
CA LEU A 558 7.68 19.31 -10.27
C LEU A 558 7.19 19.36 -8.81
N CYS A 559 8.08 19.71 -7.88
CA CYS A 559 7.69 20.38 -6.63
C CYS A 559 8.91 20.97 -5.91
N LEU A 560 9.28 22.20 -6.25
CA LEU A 560 10.00 23.18 -5.41
C LEU A 560 10.23 24.47 -6.22
N ALA A 561 9.16 25.21 -6.48
CA ALA A 561 9.23 26.57 -7.02
C ALA A 561 8.52 27.54 -6.05
N GLY A 562 9.12 27.71 -4.87
CA GLY A 562 8.74 28.74 -3.90
C GLY A 562 9.80 29.84 -3.83
N LYS A 563 9.54 30.97 -4.49
CA LYS A 563 10.20 32.29 -4.43
C LYS A 563 11.32 32.47 -3.39
N ARG A 564 12.57 32.68 -3.84
CA ARG A 564 13.57 33.48 -3.11
C ARG A 564 13.82 34.80 -3.84
N ARG A 565 13.65 35.90 -3.10
CA ARG A 565 13.93 37.28 -3.53
C ARG A 565 15.44 37.52 -3.60
N HIS A 566 15.80 38.44 -4.49
CA HIS A 566 17.14 38.97 -4.79
C HIS A 566 17.94 39.46 -3.57
N GLY A 567 19.26 39.27 -3.63
CA GLY A 567 20.28 40.18 -3.07
C GLY A 567 21.09 39.63 -1.89
N GLU A 568 22.30 39.12 -2.17
CA GLU A 568 23.59 39.38 -1.47
C GLU A 568 24.63 38.23 -1.63
N PRO A 569 25.95 38.52 -1.58
CA PRO A 569 26.98 37.82 -2.36
C PRO A 569 27.73 36.69 -1.63
N LEU A 570 28.27 35.76 -2.44
CA LEU A 570 29.13 34.64 -2.03
C LEU A 570 30.52 35.10 -1.53
N PRO A 571 31.05 34.57 -0.41
CA PRO A 571 32.42 34.84 0.00
C PRO A 571 33.44 33.92 -0.71
N GLN A 572 34.57 34.53 -1.06
CA GLN A 572 35.68 34.01 -1.85
C GLN A 572 36.54 32.98 -1.08
N ARG A 573 37.08 31.98 -1.81
CA ARG A 573 38.15 31.09 -1.32
C ARG A 573 39.50 31.83 -1.31
N PRO A 574 40.34 31.68 -0.26
CA PRO A 574 41.72 32.13 -0.32
C PRO A 574 42.66 31.04 -0.87
N VAL A 575 43.65 31.51 -1.62
CA VAL A 575 44.74 30.81 -2.28
C VAL A 575 45.88 30.47 -1.28
N SER A 576 46.59 29.38 -1.56
CA SER A 576 47.76 28.83 -0.85
C SER A 576 48.95 29.79 -0.70
N PRO A 577 49.98 29.38 0.06
CA PRO A 577 51.31 29.34 -0.57
C PRO A 577 52.15 28.10 -0.23
N ALA A 578 53.17 27.91 -1.07
CA ALA A 578 54.06 26.77 -1.22
C ALA A 578 55.14 26.63 -0.12
N GLY A 579 55.66 25.40 0.01
CA GLY A 579 56.93 25.05 0.66
C GLY A 579 57.47 23.74 0.06
N ARG A 580 58.79 23.64 -0.11
CA ARG A 580 59.51 22.82 -1.09
C ARG A 580 60.56 21.95 -0.36
N VAL A 581 61.00 20.84 -1.00
CA VAL A 581 62.28 20.09 -0.77
C VAL A 581 62.21 19.05 0.39
N ASP A 582 62.63 17.78 0.34
CA ASP A 582 63.65 17.06 -0.46
C ASP A 582 63.41 15.52 -0.57
N SER A 583 64.19 14.94 -1.49
CA SER A 583 64.46 13.54 -1.91
C SER A 583 64.55 12.42 -0.84
N THR A 584 64.23 11.15 -1.13
CA THR A 584 65.13 10.17 -1.80
C THR A 584 64.45 8.81 -2.06
N ARG A 585 64.61 8.27 -3.29
CA ARG A 585 64.97 6.89 -3.72
C ARG A 585 64.68 5.72 -2.74
N GLU A 586 64.06 4.60 -3.15
CA GLU A 586 64.66 3.58 -4.02
C GLU A 586 63.62 2.69 -4.75
N THR A 587 64.09 2.17 -5.88
CA THR A 587 63.48 1.32 -6.90
C THR A 587 63.56 -0.19 -6.61
N THR A 588 62.87 -0.97 -7.47
CA THR A 588 62.97 -2.42 -7.79
C THR A 588 61.87 -3.29 -7.15
N GLY A 589 61.18 -4.19 -7.86
CA GLY A 589 61.31 -4.68 -9.23
C GLY A 589 60.12 -5.56 -9.64
N ASP A 590 60.13 -5.94 -10.91
CA ASP A 590 59.10 -6.61 -11.72
C ASP A 590 58.69 -8.01 -11.26
N THR A 591 57.42 -8.41 -11.44
CA THR A 591 56.92 -9.26 -12.56
C THR A 591 55.49 -9.82 -12.31
N PRO A 592 54.71 -10.13 -13.38
CA PRO A 592 53.29 -10.49 -13.30
C PRO A 592 53.05 -12.01 -13.40
N VAL A 593 51.94 -12.52 -12.82
CA VAL A 593 51.49 -13.92 -13.04
C VAL A 593 50.00 -13.99 -13.42
N THR A 594 49.83 -14.08 -14.73
CA THR A 594 48.96 -14.94 -15.56
C THR A 594 47.72 -15.63 -14.97
N LEU A 595 46.58 -15.33 -15.61
CA LEU A 595 45.30 -16.06 -15.65
C LEU A 595 45.43 -17.53 -16.10
N GLN A 596 44.73 -18.45 -15.43
CA GLN A 596 44.38 -19.78 -15.93
C GLN A 596 42.89 -20.07 -15.66
N LEU A 597 42.07 -19.96 -16.71
CA LEU A 597 40.71 -20.47 -16.81
C LEU A 597 40.74 -21.99 -16.98
N LYS A 598 40.15 -22.75 -16.04
CA LYS A 598 39.87 -24.18 -16.20
C LYS A 598 38.41 -24.37 -16.63
N LYS A 599 38.21 -24.85 -17.86
CA LYS A 599 37.00 -25.53 -18.34
C LYS A 599 37.08 -27.02 -18.01
N TYR A 600 35.98 -27.63 -17.60
CA TYR A 600 35.71 -29.08 -17.64
C TYR A 600 34.19 -29.31 -17.50
N PRO A 601 33.68 -30.48 -17.90
CA PRO A 601 33.34 -30.90 -19.26
C PRO A 601 31.87 -30.69 -19.60
#